data_AF-A0A9N9PY98-F1
#
_entry.id   AF-A0A9N9PY98-F1
#
_cell.length_a   1.000
_cell.length_b   1.000
_cell.length_c   1.000
_cell.angle_alpha   90.00
_cell.angle_beta   90.00
_cell.angle_gamma   90.00
#
_symmetry.space_group_name_H-M   'P 1'
#
loop_
_entity.id
_entity.type
_entity.pdbx_description
1 polymer ?
#
loop_
_entity_poly.entity_id
_entity_poly.type
_entity_poly.pdbx_seq_one_letter_code
_entity_poly.pdbx_strand_id
1 'polypeptide(L)'
;MRSQVLLAILPLAFAAPAPEPVAVAEPHPMVTPSATLKDRTPSRVDRRDILSSIAGLDGYLGSVLGSFPSYVASGVPQFFQDLPQGDAVLKKLDLNPGDLDAAPTQVLTIPSYANWTQQGWNLRFRGNVFKQPNISESKLNDLANVFLVGTSIDKLQPAEQAQARNLTAEIFVVQQGDRQVSFNIEPASSQVTDGTGNGSNAITPGGGSQNITLMGTTTVEGDFDQFLPLQNVSGPGGYLVPGNATLLPQRVNVYVTGTNTGNATSYLVPEKGLTIISDIDDILRVTRIYQPADGLLNSFAKAFTPWMNMPEIYANWSRSIPDFHFHYLTTTPEQVTRNYMDFIYKTYPGGSFDTRPLNFSDVSATLAIRKFLLTKVFQTYPQRKFILVADTSNADVMKAYPEMAIEFPGQVQCIFLRNTSATDSGDKFPYDTSGFKKLDNKTYMFFKVPDDLRGLDVVGGQCVNSSLVQNVTFSTQGLPFGLGKKGAAGRVEWWSAAFWLVVAAGVFGML
;
A
#
# COMPACT_ATOMS: atom_id res chain seq x y z
N MET A 1 -63.07 23.24 -54.44
CA MET A 1 -63.75 23.57 -53.16
C MET A 1 -63.05 22.76 -52.07
N ARG A 2 -62.39 23.26 -51.04
CA ARG A 2 -62.13 24.59 -50.50
C ARG A 2 -60.64 24.60 -50.10
N SER A 3 -59.88 25.63 -50.45
CA SER A 3 -58.61 25.90 -49.79
C SER A 3 -58.52 27.41 -49.61
N GLN A 4 -58.80 27.87 -48.40
CA GLN A 4 -58.71 29.27 -48.00
C GLN A 4 -57.33 29.53 -47.41
N VAL A 5 -56.71 30.58 -47.92
CA VAL A 5 -55.47 31.22 -47.49
C VAL A 5 -55.70 31.90 -46.14
N LEU A 6 -54.77 31.73 -45.19
CA LEU A 6 -54.59 32.70 -44.10
C LEU A 6 -53.13 33.15 -44.05
N LEU A 7 -52.93 34.43 -44.39
CA LEU A 7 -51.73 35.22 -44.12
C LEU A 7 -51.51 35.28 -42.59
N ALA A 8 -50.34 34.85 -42.12
CA ALA A 8 -49.91 35.09 -40.75
C ALA A 8 -49.23 36.47 -40.67
N ILE A 9 -49.84 37.36 -39.90
CA ILE A 9 -49.35 38.68 -39.51
C ILE A 9 -48.35 38.47 -38.36
N LEU A 10 -47.08 38.83 -38.56
CA LEU A 10 -46.06 38.86 -37.50
C LEU A 10 -46.27 40.10 -36.61
N PRO A 11 -46.35 39.95 -35.26
CA PRO A 11 -46.31 41.10 -34.36
C PRO A 11 -44.89 41.63 -34.21
N LEU A 12 -44.69 42.93 -34.45
CA LEU A 12 -43.52 43.67 -33.97
C LEU A 12 -43.58 43.75 -32.44
N ALA A 13 -42.68 43.03 -31.76
CA ALA A 13 -42.40 43.27 -30.35
C ALA A 13 -41.38 44.41 -30.22
N PHE A 14 -41.76 45.48 -29.52
CA PHE A 14 -40.83 46.54 -29.11
C PHE A 14 -39.77 45.96 -28.19
N ALA A 15 -38.50 45.99 -28.62
CA ALA A 15 -37.36 45.67 -27.78
C ALA A 15 -37.14 46.83 -26.78
N ALA A 16 -37.42 46.58 -25.50
CA ALA A 16 -36.87 47.39 -24.42
C ALA A 16 -35.35 47.09 -24.32
N PRO A 17 -34.48 48.09 -24.14
CA PRO A 17 -33.06 47.83 -23.91
C PRO A 17 -32.92 46.98 -22.64
N ALA A 18 -32.17 45.88 -22.75
CA ALA A 18 -31.82 45.06 -21.61
C ALA A 18 -31.09 45.92 -20.56
N PRO A 19 -31.35 45.73 -19.26
CA PRO A 19 -30.59 46.42 -18.21
C PRO A 19 -29.10 46.13 -18.40
N GLU A 20 -28.27 47.17 -18.27
CA GLU A 20 -26.82 47.04 -18.34
C GLU A 20 -26.35 45.92 -17.39
N PRO A 21 -25.39 45.07 -17.82
CA PRO A 21 -24.86 44.05 -16.93
C PRO A 21 -24.21 44.76 -15.75
N VAL A 22 -24.76 44.52 -14.55
CA VAL A 22 -24.12 44.88 -13.29
C VAL A 22 -22.71 44.28 -13.33
N ALA A 23 -21.69 45.13 -13.17
CA ALA A 23 -20.31 44.68 -13.07
C ALA A 23 -20.20 43.65 -11.93
N VAL A 24 -20.16 42.37 -12.30
CA VAL A 24 -19.81 41.30 -11.36
C VAL A 24 -18.34 41.50 -11.07
N ALA A 25 -18.02 41.83 -9.82
CA ALA A 25 -16.64 41.91 -9.37
C ALA A 25 -15.93 40.61 -9.75
N GLU A 26 -14.81 40.71 -10.46
CA GLU A 26 -13.98 39.56 -10.79
C GLU A 26 -13.67 38.81 -9.49
N PRO A 27 -13.91 37.49 -9.41
CA PRO A 27 -13.57 36.74 -8.21
C PRO A 27 -12.05 36.77 -8.07
N HIS A 28 -11.56 37.51 -7.07
CA HIS A 28 -10.17 37.42 -6.66
C HIS A 28 -9.83 35.94 -6.38
N PRO A 29 -8.68 35.43 -6.84
CA PRO A 29 -8.26 34.06 -6.55
C PRO A 29 -8.10 33.92 -5.03
N MET A 30 -9.09 33.30 -4.38
CA MET A 30 -8.94 32.84 -3.00
C MET A 30 -8.06 31.60 -3.03
N VAL A 31 -6.85 31.75 -2.50
CA VAL A 31 -6.03 30.62 -2.05
C VAL A 31 -6.91 29.80 -1.11
N THR A 32 -7.36 28.63 -1.55
CA THR A 32 -8.09 27.71 -0.69
C THR A 32 -7.09 27.22 0.35
N PRO A 33 -7.32 27.44 1.66
CA PRO A 33 -6.47 26.84 2.68
C PRO A 33 -6.52 25.32 2.53
N SER A 34 -5.39 24.64 2.66
CA SER A 34 -5.35 23.18 2.77
C SER A 34 -6.40 22.72 3.79
N ALA A 35 -7.15 21.67 3.44
CA ALA A 35 -8.14 21.07 4.33
C ALA A 35 -7.53 20.86 5.71
N THR A 36 -7.96 21.66 6.69
CA THR A 36 -7.51 21.51 8.06
C THR A 36 -8.19 20.25 8.58
N LEU A 37 -7.42 19.17 8.71
CA LEU A 37 -7.84 17.98 9.43
C LEU A 37 -8.20 18.44 10.85
N LYS A 38 -9.50 18.53 11.15
CA LYS A 38 -9.93 18.73 12.53
C LYS A 38 -9.39 17.57 13.34
N ASP A 39 -8.57 17.96 14.31
CA ASP A 39 -7.93 17.19 15.37
C ASP A 39 -8.83 16.04 15.86
N ARG A 40 -8.65 14.86 15.26
CA ARG A 40 -8.97 13.59 15.90
C ARG A 40 -7.65 13.04 16.40
N THR A 41 -7.21 13.59 17.53
CA THR A 41 -6.08 13.04 18.29
C THR A 41 -6.34 11.54 18.50
N PRO A 42 -5.54 10.62 17.94
CA PRO A 42 -5.69 9.21 18.24
C PRO A 42 -5.37 9.03 19.72
N SER A 43 -6.36 8.56 20.48
CA SER A 43 -6.15 8.32 21.91
C SER A 43 -5.14 7.19 22.11
N ARG A 44 -4.33 7.25 23.18
CA ARG A 44 -3.42 6.17 23.64
C ARG A 44 -4.12 4.82 23.90
N VAL A 45 -5.43 4.73 23.68
CA VAL A 45 -6.30 3.58 23.96
C VAL A 45 -6.05 2.45 22.93
N ASP A 46 -5.78 2.76 21.66
CA ASP A 46 -5.61 1.75 20.60
C ASP A 46 -4.47 0.75 20.86
N ARG A 47 -3.33 1.22 21.39
CA ARG A 47 -2.19 0.35 21.76
C ARG A 47 -2.48 -0.46 23.03
N ARG A 48 -3.31 0.08 23.92
CA ARG A 48 -3.75 -0.61 25.15
C ARG A 48 -4.76 -1.70 24.87
N ASP A 49 -5.63 -1.56 23.87
CA ASP A 49 -6.68 -2.54 23.56
C ASP A 49 -6.14 -3.84 22.92
N ILE A 50 -5.06 -3.74 22.12
CA ILE A 50 -4.36 -4.93 21.59
C ILE A 50 -3.59 -5.62 22.72
N LEU A 51 -2.86 -4.86 23.55
CA LEU A 51 -2.15 -5.43 24.69
C LEU A 51 -3.09 -5.99 25.75
N SER A 52 -4.28 -5.40 25.96
CA SER A 52 -5.26 -5.87 26.95
C SER A 52 -6.03 -7.10 26.48
N SER A 53 -6.33 -7.22 25.18
CA SER A 53 -6.94 -8.42 24.58
C SER A 53 -5.97 -9.60 24.51
N ILE A 54 -4.66 -9.33 24.44
CA ILE A 54 -3.59 -10.35 24.52
C ILE A 54 -3.19 -10.65 25.97
N ALA A 55 -3.28 -9.69 26.90
CA ALA A 55 -2.90 -9.87 28.31
C ALA A 55 -3.71 -10.98 29.01
N GLY A 56 -4.94 -11.25 28.57
CA GLY A 56 -5.74 -12.39 29.05
C GLY A 56 -5.23 -13.77 28.63
N LEU A 57 -4.29 -13.83 27.68
CA LEU A 57 -3.70 -15.04 27.10
C LEU A 57 -2.17 -15.11 27.30
N ASP A 58 -1.58 -14.12 27.98
CA ASP A 58 -0.14 -13.85 28.08
C ASP A 58 0.65 -15.03 28.68
N GLY A 59 0.09 -15.68 29.70
CA GLY A 59 0.72 -16.84 30.35
C GLY A 59 0.82 -18.10 29.48
N TYR A 60 -0.09 -18.29 28.53
CA TYR A 60 -0.10 -19.48 27.65
C TYR A 60 0.56 -19.19 26.29
N LEU A 61 0.37 -17.98 25.75
CA LEU A 61 1.03 -17.57 24.52
C LEU A 61 2.55 -17.37 24.73
N GLY A 62 2.95 -16.82 25.89
CA GLY A 62 4.37 -16.68 26.25
C GLY A 62 5.11 -18.02 26.40
N SER A 63 4.42 -19.11 26.75
CA SER A 63 5.02 -20.44 26.90
C SER A 63 5.07 -21.25 25.60
N VAL A 64 4.22 -20.92 24.61
CA VAL A 64 4.18 -21.62 23.30
C VAL A 64 4.91 -20.84 22.20
N LEU A 65 4.94 -19.51 22.25
CA LEU A 65 5.44 -18.63 21.18
C LEU A 65 6.58 -17.69 21.62
N GLY A 66 6.91 -17.63 22.92
CA GLY A 66 7.81 -16.59 23.45
C GLY A 66 7.13 -15.21 23.55
N SER A 67 7.90 -14.15 23.82
CA SER A 67 7.37 -12.78 23.89
C SER A 67 6.81 -12.35 22.53
N PHE A 68 5.56 -11.86 22.51
CA PHE A 68 4.93 -11.34 21.30
C PHE A 68 5.77 -10.21 20.67
N PRO A 69 6.16 -10.33 19.40
CA PRO A 69 6.86 -9.25 18.73
C PRO A 69 5.96 -8.00 18.63
N SER A 70 6.51 -6.83 18.92
CA SER A 70 5.82 -5.53 18.87
C SER A 70 5.14 -5.23 17.53
N TYR A 71 5.60 -5.86 16.45
CA TYR A 71 5.03 -5.66 15.11
C TYR A 71 3.64 -6.27 14.92
N VAL A 72 3.23 -7.23 15.77
CA VAL A 72 1.86 -7.75 15.75
C VAL A 72 0.84 -6.66 16.05
N ALA A 73 1.23 -5.62 16.79
CA ALA A 73 0.38 -4.46 17.04
C ALA A 73 0.54 -3.35 15.99
N SER A 74 1.71 -3.20 15.38
CA SER A 74 1.99 -2.10 14.44
C SER A 74 1.78 -2.46 12.96
N GLY A 75 1.65 -3.74 12.62
CA GLY A 75 1.59 -4.22 11.22
C GLY A 75 2.89 -4.02 10.44
N VAL A 76 3.97 -3.57 11.09
CA VAL A 76 5.28 -3.36 10.48
C VAL A 76 6.34 -4.04 11.31
N PRO A 77 7.07 -5.04 10.78
CA PRO A 77 8.16 -5.70 11.46
C PRO A 77 9.09 -4.71 12.17
N GLN A 78 9.43 -4.98 13.45
CA GLN A 78 10.16 -4.04 14.31
C GLN A 78 11.48 -3.59 13.67
N PHE A 79 12.15 -4.45 12.92
CA PHE A 79 13.40 -4.12 12.24
C PHE A 79 13.28 -2.96 11.23
N PHE A 80 12.12 -2.81 10.56
CA PHE A 80 11.87 -1.68 9.64
C PHE A 80 11.57 -0.37 10.38
N GLN A 81 11.31 -0.43 11.68
CA GLN A 81 11.07 0.76 12.51
C GLN A 81 12.38 1.42 12.96
N ASP A 82 13.45 0.64 13.06
CA ASP A 82 14.74 1.05 13.63
C ASP A 82 15.83 1.29 12.57
N LEU A 83 15.43 1.52 11.31
CA LEU A 83 16.38 1.81 10.23
C LEU A 83 17.05 3.17 10.44
N PRO A 84 18.38 3.27 10.25
CA PRO A 84 19.09 4.54 10.37
C PRO A 84 18.66 5.52 9.26
N GLN A 85 18.64 6.80 9.59
CA GLN A 85 18.36 7.89 8.65
C GLN A 85 19.35 9.03 8.85
N GLY A 86 19.63 9.80 7.80
CA GLY A 86 20.51 10.97 7.83
C GLY A 86 21.86 10.69 8.49
N ASP A 87 22.24 11.49 9.49
CA ASP A 87 23.52 11.38 10.20
C ASP A 87 23.74 10.02 10.88
N ALA A 88 22.66 9.30 11.24
CA ALA A 88 22.78 7.96 11.83
C ALA A 88 23.35 6.95 10.82
N VAL A 89 23.10 7.14 9.52
CA VAL A 89 23.69 6.33 8.45
C VAL A 89 25.18 6.62 8.34
N LEU A 90 25.57 7.89 8.28
CA LEU A 90 26.98 8.30 8.26
C LEU A 90 27.76 7.72 9.45
N LYS A 91 27.21 7.87 10.65
CA LYS A 91 27.80 7.32 11.88
C LYS A 91 27.94 5.79 11.84
N LYS A 92 26.94 5.05 11.33
CA LYS A 92 27.02 3.59 11.24
C LYS A 92 28.02 3.11 10.19
N LEU A 93 28.26 3.92 9.16
CA LEU A 93 29.20 3.63 8.08
C LEU A 93 30.61 4.19 8.34
N ASP A 94 30.82 4.88 9.47
CA ASP A 94 32.08 5.54 9.81
C ASP A 94 32.51 6.58 8.75
N LEU A 95 31.53 7.29 8.19
CA LEU A 95 31.68 8.32 7.15
C LEU A 95 31.49 9.73 7.71
N ASN A 96 32.20 10.69 7.12
CA ASN A 96 31.99 12.12 7.33
C ASN A 96 31.01 12.68 6.29
N PRO A 97 30.30 13.79 6.59
CA PRO A 97 29.38 14.40 5.62
C PRO A 97 30.00 14.72 4.25
N GLY A 98 31.26 15.18 4.22
CA GLY A 98 31.98 15.51 2.99
C GLY A 98 32.33 14.30 2.12
N ASP A 99 32.30 13.07 2.66
CA ASP A 99 32.62 11.85 1.89
C ASP A 99 31.56 11.56 0.82
N LEU A 100 30.38 12.19 0.92
CA LEU A 100 29.30 12.08 -0.04
C LEU A 100 29.26 13.23 -1.06
N ASP A 101 30.15 14.21 -0.99
CA ASP A 101 30.09 15.40 -1.86
C ASP A 101 30.21 15.03 -3.34
N ALA A 102 31.10 14.09 -3.67
CA ALA A 102 31.29 13.57 -5.02
C ALA A 102 30.25 12.52 -5.43
N ALA A 103 29.46 11.97 -4.50
CA ALA A 103 28.44 10.98 -4.81
C ALA A 103 27.26 11.63 -5.56
N PRO A 104 26.78 11.02 -6.66
CA PRO A 104 25.67 11.59 -7.42
C PRO A 104 24.38 11.55 -6.59
N THR A 105 23.59 12.62 -6.70
CA THR A 105 22.23 12.64 -6.16
C THR A 105 21.35 11.68 -6.95
N GLN A 106 20.62 10.84 -6.23
CA GLN A 106 19.68 9.89 -6.77
C GLN A 106 18.26 10.25 -6.32
N VAL A 107 17.29 9.78 -7.09
CA VAL A 107 15.87 9.96 -6.77
C VAL A 107 15.19 8.60 -6.87
N LEU A 108 14.39 8.26 -5.87
CA LEU A 108 13.39 7.21 -5.94
C LEU A 108 12.06 7.88 -6.25
N THR A 109 11.42 7.51 -7.34
CA THR A 109 10.04 7.94 -7.63
C THR A 109 9.14 6.71 -7.58
N ILE A 110 8.07 6.79 -6.80
CA ILE A 110 7.12 5.69 -6.67
C ILE A 110 6.03 5.84 -7.75
N PRO A 111 5.81 4.82 -8.60
CA PRO A 111 4.70 4.75 -9.53
C PRO A 111 3.39 5.13 -8.86
N SER A 112 2.69 6.11 -9.41
CA SER A 112 1.60 6.78 -8.70
C SER A 112 0.32 6.84 -9.53
N TYR A 113 -0.67 7.55 -9.02
CA TYR A 113 -1.96 7.74 -9.64
C TYR A 113 -2.34 9.23 -9.69
N ALA A 114 -3.24 9.61 -10.61
CA ALA A 114 -3.71 10.98 -10.79
C ALA A 114 -5.19 11.16 -10.42
N ASN A 115 -5.51 12.32 -9.84
CA ASN A 115 -6.86 12.78 -9.61
C ASN A 115 -7.40 13.54 -10.84
N TRP A 116 -8.67 13.38 -11.18
CA TRP A 116 -9.36 14.24 -12.15
C TRP A 116 -10.12 15.36 -11.43
N THR A 117 -9.95 16.60 -11.90
CA THR A 117 -10.62 17.78 -11.35
C THR A 117 -11.25 18.61 -12.47
N GLN A 118 -11.98 19.67 -12.12
CA GLN A 118 -12.48 20.64 -13.10
C GLN A 118 -11.36 21.33 -13.90
N GLN A 119 -10.14 21.37 -13.35
CA GLN A 119 -8.96 21.94 -14.00
C GLN A 119 -8.16 20.90 -14.80
N GLY A 120 -8.61 19.65 -14.83
CA GLY A 120 -7.96 18.55 -15.52
C GLY A 120 -7.26 17.56 -14.57
N TRP A 121 -6.34 16.78 -15.14
CA TRP A 121 -5.57 15.78 -14.42
C TRP A 121 -4.58 16.43 -13.45
N ASN A 122 -4.51 15.89 -12.24
CA ASN A 122 -3.52 16.24 -11.23
C ASN A 122 -2.77 14.96 -10.87
N LEU A 123 -1.51 14.85 -11.28
CA LEU A 123 -0.71 13.66 -11.01
C LEU A 123 -0.04 13.77 -9.64
N ARG A 124 -0.08 12.70 -8.85
CA ARG A 124 0.65 12.61 -7.58
C ARG A 124 2.13 12.32 -7.84
N PHE A 125 3.02 13.24 -7.56
CA PHE A 125 4.47 13.01 -7.56
C PHE A 125 4.89 12.65 -6.16
N ARG A 126 5.49 11.46 -6.01
CA ARG A 126 6.00 11.05 -4.70
C ARG A 126 7.27 10.24 -4.77
N GLY A 127 8.09 10.35 -3.72
CA GLY A 127 9.37 9.70 -3.66
C GLY A 127 10.34 10.34 -2.69
N ASN A 128 11.61 9.98 -2.83
CA ASN A 128 12.69 10.41 -1.95
C ASN A 128 13.95 10.76 -2.75
N VAL A 129 14.66 11.81 -2.33
CA VAL A 129 15.96 12.20 -2.86
C VAL A 129 17.05 11.80 -1.86
N PHE A 130 18.06 11.10 -2.34
CA PHE A 130 19.12 10.54 -1.49
C PHE A 130 20.46 10.47 -2.20
N LYS A 131 21.53 10.27 -1.43
CA LYS A 131 22.86 9.86 -1.92
C LYS A 131 23.15 8.44 -1.44
N GLN A 132 23.75 7.64 -2.30
CA GLN A 132 24.21 6.30 -1.97
C GLN A 132 25.70 6.36 -1.56
N PRO A 133 26.04 6.03 -0.31
CA PRO A 133 27.43 5.89 0.11
C PRO A 133 28.12 4.74 -0.64
N ASN A 134 29.42 4.89 -0.90
CA ASN A 134 30.25 3.78 -1.37
C ASN A 134 30.65 2.90 -0.18
N ILE A 135 29.98 1.75 -0.02
CA ILE A 135 30.17 0.84 1.11
C ILE A 135 30.96 -0.37 0.63
N SER A 136 32.02 -0.74 1.34
CA SER A 136 32.81 -1.93 1.00
C SER A 136 31.98 -3.20 1.11
N GLU A 137 32.32 -4.22 0.32
CA GLU A 137 31.63 -5.51 0.36
C GLU A 137 31.66 -6.13 1.76
N SER A 138 32.80 -6.05 2.47
CA SER A 138 32.91 -6.57 3.85
C SER A 138 31.95 -5.87 4.80
N LYS A 139 31.84 -4.54 4.73
CA LYS A 139 30.93 -3.77 5.58
C LYS A 139 29.47 -4.05 5.22
N LEU A 140 29.14 -4.20 3.93
CA LEU A 140 27.79 -4.63 3.51
C LEU A 140 27.46 -6.03 4.03
N ASN A 141 28.42 -6.96 4.00
CA ASN A 141 28.25 -8.30 4.55
C ASN A 141 27.96 -8.25 6.07
N ASP A 142 28.71 -7.45 6.82
CA ASP A 142 28.51 -7.26 8.26
C ASP A 142 27.13 -6.66 8.57
N LEU A 143 26.72 -5.64 7.82
CA LEU A 143 25.42 -5.01 7.98
C LEU A 143 24.26 -5.94 7.59
N ALA A 144 24.43 -6.74 6.52
CA ALA A 144 23.44 -7.69 6.06
C ALA A 144 23.20 -8.82 7.08
N ASN A 145 24.25 -9.29 7.76
CA ASN A 145 24.16 -10.38 8.74
C ASN A 145 23.20 -10.08 9.90
N VAL A 146 22.94 -8.80 10.21
CA VAL A 146 21.93 -8.40 11.22
C VAL A 146 20.53 -8.88 10.85
N PHE A 147 20.23 -8.99 9.55
CA PHE A 147 18.95 -9.44 9.03
C PHE A 147 18.92 -10.95 8.74
N LEU A 148 20.05 -11.67 8.80
CA LEU A 148 20.14 -13.08 8.44
C LEU A 148 20.04 -14.00 9.68
N VAL A 149 18.89 -13.96 10.36
CA VAL A 149 18.69 -14.72 11.61
C VAL A 149 18.85 -16.23 11.37
N GLY A 150 19.73 -16.87 12.15
CA GLY A 150 19.99 -18.32 12.06
C GLY A 150 20.92 -18.72 10.91
N THR A 151 21.42 -17.76 10.12
CA THR A 151 22.42 -18.00 9.07
C THR A 151 23.40 -16.83 9.01
N SER A 152 24.19 -16.74 7.95
CA SER A 152 25.10 -15.63 7.67
C SER A 152 25.36 -15.56 6.18
N ILE A 153 25.78 -14.40 5.68
CA ILE A 153 25.89 -14.14 4.25
C ILE A 153 26.88 -15.08 3.55
N ASP A 154 27.98 -15.45 4.22
CA ASP A 154 28.96 -16.42 3.73
C ASP A 154 28.38 -17.84 3.52
N LYS A 155 27.27 -18.17 4.16
CA LYS A 155 26.56 -19.45 4.01
C LYS A 155 25.48 -19.41 2.91
N LEU A 156 25.19 -18.23 2.35
CA LEU A 156 24.20 -18.06 1.30
C LEU A 156 24.79 -18.37 -0.08
N GLN A 157 23.91 -18.68 -1.04
CA GLN A 157 24.33 -18.83 -2.44
C GLN A 157 24.76 -17.47 -3.03
N PRO A 158 25.65 -17.42 -4.04
CA PRO A 158 26.18 -16.16 -4.57
C PRO A 158 25.11 -15.13 -4.98
N ALA A 159 24.00 -15.58 -5.59
CA ALA A 159 22.89 -14.70 -5.95
C ALA A 159 22.17 -14.13 -4.71
N GLU A 160 22.01 -14.94 -3.66
CA GLU A 160 21.38 -14.54 -2.41
C GLU A 160 22.26 -13.57 -1.62
N GLN A 161 23.58 -13.75 -1.69
CA GLN A 161 24.55 -12.80 -1.14
C GLN A 161 24.45 -11.44 -1.84
N ALA A 162 24.39 -11.43 -3.17
CA ALA A 162 24.26 -10.21 -3.94
C ALA A 162 22.95 -9.49 -3.61
N GLN A 163 21.84 -10.21 -3.49
CA GLN A 163 20.56 -9.63 -3.09
C GLN A 163 20.61 -9.04 -1.67
N ALA A 164 21.17 -9.77 -0.70
CA ALA A 164 21.33 -9.31 0.67
C ALA A 164 22.16 -8.01 0.74
N ARG A 165 23.27 -7.94 -0.02
CA ARG A 165 24.08 -6.72 -0.12
C ARG A 165 23.32 -5.56 -0.77
N ASN A 166 22.62 -5.82 -1.88
CA ASN A 166 21.88 -4.79 -2.61
C ASN A 166 20.77 -4.18 -1.75
N LEU A 167 19.94 -5.02 -1.10
CA LEU A 167 18.88 -4.51 -0.22
C LEU A 167 19.46 -3.80 1.00
N THR A 168 20.57 -4.29 1.55
CA THR A 168 21.28 -3.61 2.63
C THR A 168 21.78 -2.24 2.17
N ALA A 169 22.36 -2.13 0.97
CA ALA A 169 22.79 -0.84 0.43
C ALA A 169 21.63 0.16 0.28
N GLU A 170 20.44 -0.31 -0.14
CA GLU A 170 19.22 0.51 -0.23
C GLU A 170 18.75 1.05 1.13
N ILE A 171 19.00 0.34 2.23
CA ILE A 171 18.69 0.81 3.59
C ILE A 171 19.64 1.94 4.01
N PHE A 172 20.92 1.79 3.70
CA PHE A 172 21.98 2.69 4.16
C PHE A 172 22.23 3.83 3.16
N VAL A 173 21.17 4.56 2.82
CA VAL A 173 21.20 5.77 2.00
C VAL A 173 21.14 7.03 2.85
N VAL A 174 21.71 8.14 2.37
CA VAL A 174 21.66 9.43 3.07
C VAL A 174 20.71 10.37 2.37
N GLN A 175 19.59 10.63 3.03
CA GLN A 175 18.53 11.53 2.59
C GLN A 175 19.07 12.93 2.26
N GLN A 176 18.54 13.55 1.20
CA GLN A 176 18.94 14.88 0.73
C GLN A 176 17.77 15.84 0.80
N GLY A 177 17.72 16.65 1.85
CA GLY A 177 16.70 17.68 2.00
C GLY A 177 16.90 18.93 1.14
N ASP A 178 15.88 19.79 1.14
CA ASP A 178 15.89 21.10 0.47
C ASP A 178 16.27 21.07 -1.02
N ARG A 179 15.88 20.00 -1.72
CA ARG A 179 16.12 19.83 -3.16
C ARG A 179 14.90 20.24 -3.97
N GLN A 180 15.14 20.98 -5.05
CA GLN A 180 14.12 21.19 -6.08
C GLN A 180 14.17 20.00 -7.04
N VAL A 181 13.02 19.35 -7.26
CA VAL A 181 12.91 18.21 -8.17
C VAL A 181 12.01 18.58 -9.34
N SER A 182 12.48 18.26 -10.54
CA SER A 182 11.74 18.45 -11.79
C SER A 182 11.60 17.12 -12.52
N PHE A 183 10.51 16.99 -13.25
CA PHE A 183 10.13 15.81 -13.99
C PHE A 183 9.83 16.17 -15.44
N ASN A 184 10.22 15.30 -16.36
CA ASN A 184 9.68 15.23 -17.70
C ASN A 184 8.65 14.09 -17.75
N ILE A 185 7.49 14.36 -18.33
CA ILE A 185 6.39 13.40 -18.42
C ILE A 185 6.02 13.23 -19.86
N GLU A 186 5.77 12.00 -20.30
CA GLU A 186 5.34 11.69 -21.66
C GLU A 186 4.38 10.49 -21.68
N PRO A 187 3.56 10.34 -22.73
CA PRO A 187 2.79 9.13 -22.94
C PRO A 187 3.66 7.88 -22.91
N ALA A 188 3.23 6.85 -22.20
CA ALA A 188 3.92 5.56 -22.18
C ALA A 188 3.26 4.56 -23.14
N SER A 189 4.03 4.00 -24.08
CA SER A 189 3.56 2.94 -24.99
C SER A 189 3.35 1.60 -24.28
N SER A 190 4.18 1.33 -23.27
CA SER A 190 4.10 0.16 -22.41
C SER A 190 4.57 0.52 -21.00
N GLN A 191 4.38 -0.41 -20.07
CA GLN A 191 5.22 -0.46 -18.88
C GLN A 191 6.41 -1.35 -19.22
N VAL A 192 7.63 -0.79 -19.22
CA VAL A 192 8.85 -1.41 -19.78
C VAL A 192 9.02 -2.89 -19.40
N THR A 193 8.77 -3.23 -18.14
CA THR A 193 8.62 -4.60 -17.64
C THR A 193 7.15 -4.87 -17.32
N ASP A 194 6.63 -5.97 -17.87
CA ASP A 194 5.27 -6.44 -17.63
C ASP A 194 5.23 -7.98 -17.62
N GLY A 195 4.82 -8.54 -16.48
CA GLY A 195 4.72 -9.98 -16.27
C GLY A 195 3.56 -10.67 -16.97
N THR A 196 2.69 -9.91 -17.65
CA THR A 196 1.44 -10.45 -18.21
C THR A 196 1.37 -10.43 -19.74
N GLY A 197 2.39 -9.89 -20.41
CA GLY A 197 2.54 -9.85 -21.88
C GLY A 197 1.65 -8.82 -22.61
N ASN A 198 0.55 -8.37 -22.00
CA ASN A 198 -0.41 -7.40 -22.55
C ASN A 198 -0.56 -6.12 -21.70
N GLY A 199 0.14 -6.03 -20.57
CA GLY A 199 0.05 -4.96 -19.61
C GLY A 199 -1.25 -4.97 -18.81
N SER A 200 -1.32 -4.07 -17.83
CA SER A 200 -2.60 -3.61 -17.30
C SER A 200 -3.47 -2.99 -18.41
N ASN A 201 -4.76 -2.82 -18.14
CA ASN A 201 -5.72 -2.21 -19.08
C ASN A 201 -5.47 -0.73 -19.40
N ALA A 202 -4.35 -0.18 -18.95
CA ALA A 202 -3.98 1.19 -19.25
C ALA A 202 -3.64 1.35 -20.74
N ILE A 203 -4.12 2.43 -21.34
CA ILE A 203 -3.81 2.77 -22.73
C ILE A 203 -2.71 3.82 -22.81
N THR A 204 -1.99 3.84 -23.93
CA THR A 204 -1.11 4.96 -24.27
C THR A 204 -1.96 6.18 -24.57
N PRO A 205 -1.83 7.27 -23.79
CA PRO A 205 -2.59 8.48 -24.06
C PRO A 205 -2.04 9.21 -25.28
N GLY A 206 -2.86 10.09 -25.87
CA GLY A 206 -2.43 10.88 -27.02
C GLY A 206 -1.44 12.00 -26.70
N GLY A 207 -1.50 12.52 -25.46
CA GLY A 207 -0.93 13.80 -25.01
C GLY A 207 0.55 14.04 -25.30
N GLY A 208 1.03 15.25 -25.01
CA GLY A 208 2.42 15.65 -25.29
C GLY A 208 3.37 15.51 -24.10
N SER A 209 4.67 15.56 -24.39
CA SER A 209 5.70 15.67 -23.36
C SER A 209 5.59 17.02 -22.63
N GLN A 210 5.77 17.01 -21.32
CA GLN A 210 5.68 18.22 -20.49
C GLN A 210 6.64 18.16 -19.30
N ASN A 211 7.15 19.33 -18.91
CA ASN A 211 8.02 19.47 -17.74
C ASN A 211 7.22 20.00 -16.55
N ILE A 212 7.38 19.35 -15.40
CA ILE A 212 6.72 19.73 -14.14
C ILE A 212 7.77 19.82 -13.05
N THR A 213 7.71 20.85 -12.23
CA THR A 213 8.59 21.03 -11.07
C THR A 213 7.76 21.00 -9.82
N LEU A 214 8.29 20.39 -8.74
CA LEU A 214 7.64 20.43 -7.43
C LEU A 214 7.35 21.86 -6.99
N MET A 215 6.25 22.06 -6.27
CA MET A 215 6.01 23.32 -5.57
C MET A 215 6.86 23.33 -4.30
N GLY A 216 7.90 24.17 -4.31
CA GLY A 216 8.89 24.23 -3.24
C GLY A 216 9.99 23.18 -3.38
N THR A 217 10.57 22.79 -2.25
CA THR A 217 11.63 21.79 -2.16
C THR A 217 11.16 20.56 -1.40
N THR A 218 11.95 19.49 -1.45
CA THR A 218 11.76 18.29 -0.61
C THR A 218 11.79 18.63 0.87
N THR A 219 11.26 17.73 1.71
CA THR A 219 11.43 17.79 3.18
C THR A 219 12.91 17.67 3.57
N VAL A 220 13.22 17.83 4.86
CA VAL A 220 14.59 17.63 5.36
C VAL A 220 15.06 16.18 5.20
N GLU A 221 14.13 15.21 5.22
CA GLU A 221 14.36 13.80 4.92
C GLU A 221 14.39 13.50 3.40
N GLY A 222 14.34 14.53 2.54
CA GLY A 222 14.39 14.37 1.08
C GLY A 222 13.10 13.87 0.44
N ASP A 223 12.00 13.83 1.20
CA ASP A 223 10.71 13.34 0.70
C ASP A 223 9.96 14.39 -0.11
N PHE A 224 9.14 13.91 -1.04
CA PHE A 224 8.12 14.69 -1.69
C PHE A 224 6.86 13.84 -1.90
N ASP A 225 5.68 14.44 -1.73
CA ASP A 225 4.37 13.85 -2.05
C ASP A 225 3.38 14.98 -2.34
N GLN A 226 3.15 15.29 -3.62
CA GLN A 226 2.31 16.40 -4.06
C GLN A 226 1.47 16.02 -5.29
N PHE A 227 0.21 16.43 -5.30
CA PHE A 227 -0.58 16.45 -6.54
C PHE A 227 -0.29 17.73 -7.32
N LEU A 228 0.17 17.60 -8.57
CA LEU A 228 0.45 18.73 -9.45
C LEU A 228 -0.36 18.62 -10.75
N PRO A 229 -0.90 19.74 -11.25
CA PRO A 229 -1.72 19.73 -12.45
C PRO A 229 -0.88 19.36 -13.69
N LEU A 230 -1.41 18.45 -14.51
CA LEU A 230 -0.91 18.19 -15.84
C LEU A 230 -1.50 19.20 -16.82
N GLN A 231 -0.66 19.74 -17.68
CA GLN A 231 -1.08 20.61 -18.76
C GLN A 231 -1.77 19.79 -19.86
N ASN A 232 -2.77 20.39 -20.49
CA ASN A 232 -3.45 19.80 -21.64
C ASN A 232 -2.63 19.98 -22.93
N VAL A 233 -1.51 19.25 -23.02
CA VAL A 233 -0.59 19.28 -24.15
C VAL A 233 -0.98 18.19 -25.15
N SER A 234 -1.04 18.52 -26.45
CA SER A 234 -1.23 17.52 -27.51
C SER A 234 0.08 16.85 -27.91
N GLY A 235 0.00 15.58 -28.27
CA GLY A 235 1.06 14.80 -28.89
C GLY A 235 0.56 14.11 -30.17
N PRO A 236 1.35 13.18 -30.74
CA PRO A 236 1.00 12.48 -31.99
C PRO A 236 -0.35 11.74 -31.95
N GLY A 237 -0.81 11.33 -30.77
CA GLY A 237 -2.11 10.66 -30.58
C GLY A 237 -3.24 11.58 -30.12
N GLY A 238 -3.04 12.90 -30.11
CA GLY A 238 -4.03 13.88 -29.64
C GLY A 238 -3.75 14.39 -28.22
N TYR A 239 -4.79 14.61 -27.43
CA TYR A 239 -4.67 15.09 -26.04
C TYR A 239 -4.77 13.94 -25.03
N LEU A 240 -4.45 14.21 -23.76
CA LEU A 240 -4.86 13.32 -22.67
C LEU A 240 -6.39 13.23 -22.66
N VAL A 241 -6.95 12.02 -22.57
CA VAL A 241 -8.40 11.85 -22.48
C VAL A 241 -8.87 12.33 -21.10
N PRO A 242 -9.93 13.15 -21.01
CA PRO A 242 -10.47 13.58 -19.72
C PRO A 242 -10.88 12.41 -18.83
N GLY A 243 -10.59 12.48 -17.53
CA GLY A 243 -10.85 11.40 -16.57
C GLY A 243 -12.32 11.06 -16.35
N ASN A 244 -13.21 11.99 -16.70
CA ASN A 244 -14.66 11.79 -16.71
C ASN A 244 -15.21 11.32 -18.07
N ALA A 245 -14.36 11.20 -19.09
CA ALA A 245 -14.71 10.82 -20.46
C ALA A 245 -14.05 9.51 -20.92
N THR A 246 -13.29 8.84 -20.05
CA THR A 246 -12.68 7.52 -20.31
C THR A 246 -13.11 6.50 -19.28
N LEU A 247 -13.17 5.23 -19.68
CA LEU A 247 -13.29 4.07 -18.79
C LEU A 247 -11.94 3.37 -18.57
N LEU A 248 -10.96 3.62 -19.44
CA LEU A 248 -9.66 2.99 -19.40
C LEU A 248 -8.64 3.91 -18.70
N PRO A 249 -7.80 3.37 -17.79
CA PRO A 249 -6.64 4.10 -17.29
C PRO A 249 -5.73 4.54 -18.43
N GLN A 250 -5.02 5.65 -18.25
CA GLN A 250 -3.95 6.08 -19.15
C GLN A 250 -2.60 5.95 -18.44
N ARG A 251 -1.53 5.65 -19.18
CA ARG A 251 -0.17 5.52 -18.62
C ARG A 251 0.76 6.62 -19.12
N VAL A 252 1.56 7.16 -18.22
CA VAL A 252 2.59 8.15 -18.53
C VAL A 252 3.92 7.75 -17.89
N ASN A 253 5.02 7.96 -18.60
CA ASN A 253 6.35 7.85 -18.02
C ASN A 253 6.67 9.15 -17.30
N VAL A 254 7.34 9.02 -16.15
CA VAL A 254 7.82 10.11 -15.31
C VAL A 254 9.32 9.95 -15.19
N TYR A 255 10.06 10.88 -15.80
CA TYR A 255 11.51 10.93 -15.79
C TYR A 255 11.96 12.06 -14.89
N VAL A 256 12.86 11.80 -13.96
CA VAL A 256 13.45 12.85 -13.12
C VAL A 256 14.55 13.55 -13.91
N THR A 257 14.53 14.88 -13.93
CA THR A 257 15.59 15.67 -14.57
C THR A 257 16.87 15.57 -13.75
N GLY A 258 17.99 15.23 -14.41
CA GLY A 258 19.32 15.19 -13.79
C GLY A 258 19.74 13.82 -13.22
N THR A 259 18.85 12.82 -13.20
CA THR A 259 19.22 11.44 -12.83
C THR A 259 18.27 10.42 -13.46
N ASN A 260 18.80 9.26 -13.87
CA ASN A 260 17.98 8.17 -14.41
C ASN A 260 17.43 7.23 -13.32
N THR A 261 17.79 7.46 -12.06
CA THR A 261 17.42 6.59 -10.94
C THR A 261 15.95 6.74 -10.51
N GLY A 262 15.32 7.85 -10.91
CA GLY A 262 13.94 8.20 -10.56
C GLY A 262 12.92 7.92 -11.66
N ASN A 263 13.26 7.13 -12.68
CA ASN A 263 12.32 6.80 -13.75
C ASN A 263 11.18 5.92 -13.20
N ALA A 264 9.94 6.30 -13.49
CA ALA A 264 8.74 5.57 -13.09
C ALA A 264 7.65 5.63 -14.18
N THR A 265 6.63 4.78 -14.04
CA THR A 265 5.41 4.87 -14.84
C THR A 265 4.24 5.14 -13.91
N SER A 266 3.46 6.18 -14.18
CA SER A 266 2.29 6.55 -13.38
C SER A 266 0.99 6.46 -14.20
N TYR A 267 -0.14 6.43 -13.49
CA TYR A 267 -1.44 6.08 -14.05
C TYR A 267 -2.47 7.19 -13.88
N LEU A 268 -3.10 7.63 -14.97
CA LEU A 268 -4.28 8.50 -14.93
C LEU A 268 -5.51 7.60 -14.89
N VAL A 269 -5.96 7.30 -13.67
CA VAL A 269 -7.08 6.38 -13.42
C VAL A 269 -8.40 7.15 -13.49
N PRO A 270 -9.42 6.68 -14.23
CA PRO A 270 -10.69 7.41 -14.36
C PRO A 270 -11.48 7.46 -13.05
N GLU A 271 -12.36 8.46 -12.93
CA GLU A 271 -13.16 8.71 -11.72
C GLU A 271 -14.06 7.52 -11.33
N LYS A 272 -14.49 6.75 -12.33
CA LYS A 272 -15.38 5.59 -12.17
C LYS A 272 -14.71 4.32 -12.68
N GLY A 273 -15.11 3.22 -12.08
CA GLY A 273 -14.63 1.87 -12.39
C GLY A 273 -14.22 1.15 -11.11
N LEU A 274 -13.33 0.17 -11.24
CA LEU A 274 -12.99 -0.73 -10.15
C LEU A 274 -11.45 -0.80 -9.98
N THR A 275 -10.96 -0.61 -8.76
CA THR A 275 -9.54 -0.75 -8.42
C THR A 275 -9.34 -1.91 -7.46
N ILE A 276 -8.40 -2.81 -7.73
CA ILE A 276 -7.85 -3.69 -6.70
C ILE A 276 -6.80 -2.91 -5.93
N ILE A 277 -6.95 -2.88 -4.60
CA ILE A 277 -5.85 -2.55 -3.69
C ILE A 277 -5.34 -3.86 -3.11
N SER A 278 -4.11 -4.23 -3.45
CA SER A 278 -3.50 -5.47 -2.96
C SER A 278 -2.34 -5.17 -2.02
N ASP A 279 -2.32 -5.84 -0.87
CA ASP A 279 -1.07 -6.08 -0.15
C ASP A 279 -0.12 -6.94 -1.01
N ILE A 280 1.15 -7.04 -0.62
CA ILE A 280 2.19 -7.75 -1.38
C ILE A 280 2.67 -9.00 -0.63
N ASP A 281 3.12 -8.82 0.63
CA ASP A 281 3.73 -9.90 1.40
C ASP A 281 2.68 -10.95 1.80
N ASP A 282 3.01 -12.23 1.63
CA ASP A 282 2.14 -13.39 1.90
C ASP A 282 0.79 -13.42 1.17
N ILE A 283 0.60 -12.59 0.14
CA ILE A 283 -0.55 -12.62 -0.76
C ILE A 283 -0.15 -12.62 -2.25
N LEU A 284 0.82 -11.80 -2.65
CA LEU A 284 1.38 -11.79 -4.01
C LEU A 284 2.75 -12.47 -4.06
N ARG A 285 3.44 -12.57 -2.93
CA ARG A 285 4.70 -13.31 -2.82
C ARG A 285 4.71 -14.15 -1.56
N VAL A 286 5.60 -15.13 -1.53
CA VAL A 286 5.92 -15.88 -0.31
C VAL A 286 6.94 -15.09 0.50
N THR A 287 6.55 -14.65 1.69
CA THR A 287 7.45 -13.93 2.62
C THR A 287 7.57 -14.69 3.93
N ARG A 288 6.46 -15.18 4.48
CA ARG A 288 6.30 -15.87 5.77
C ARG A 288 6.58 -14.92 6.92
N ILE A 289 5.93 -13.75 6.94
CA ILE A 289 6.12 -12.74 7.99
C ILE A 289 5.76 -13.29 9.39
N TYR A 290 4.86 -14.25 9.45
CA TYR A 290 4.49 -15.04 10.64
C TYR A 290 5.58 -16.01 11.11
N GLN A 291 6.73 -16.09 10.44
CA GLN A 291 7.92 -16.80 10.89
C GLN A 291 9.13 -15.88 10.76
N PRO A 292 9.50 -15.13 11.83
CA PRO A 292 10.43 -14.00 11.72
C PRO A 292 11.76 -14.28 10.99
N ALA A 293 12.39 -15.43 11.25
CA ALA A 293 13.65 -15.79 10.60
C ALA A 293 13.47 -16.03 9.09
N ASP A 294 12.42 -16.75 8.70
CA ASP A 294 12.06 -16.99 7.30
C ASP A 294 11.64 -15.68 6.62
N GLY A 295 10.80 -14.87 7.28
CA GLY A 295 10.37 -13.55 6.82
C GLY A 295 11.54 -12.63 6.48
N LEU A 296 12.52 -12.56 7.37
CA LEU A 296 13.74 -11.79 7.15
C LEU A 296 14.58 -12.38 6.01
N LEU A 297 14.84 -13.68 6.02
CA LEU A 297 15.63 -14.33 4.97
C LEU A 297 15.00 -14.16 3.58
N ASN A 298 13.68 -14.33 3.49
CA ASN A 298 12.93 -14.20 2.24
C ASN A 298 12.82 -12.75 1.76
N SER A 299 12.86 -11.78 2.68
CA SER A 299 12.85 -10.36 2.32
C SER A 299 14.24 -9.89 1.86
N PHE A 300 15.30 -10.30 2.57
CA PHE A 300 16.64 -9.76 2.37
C PHE A 300 17.49 -10.54 1.36
N ALA A 301 17.38 -11.87 1.33
CA ALA A 301 18.34 -12.69 0.61
C ALA A 301 17.72 -13.54 -0.51
N LYS A 302 16.47 -14.01 -0.36
CA LYS A 302 15.87 -14.91 -1.36
C LYS A 302 15.19 -14.13 -2.47
N ALA A 303 15.31 -14.62 -3.70
CA ALA A 303 14.52 -14.12 -4.82
C ALA A 303 13.02 -14.19 -4.50
N PHE A 304 12.28 -13.15 -4.85
CA PHE A 304 10.85 -13.12 -4.59
C PHE A 304 10.14 -14.09 -5.53
N THR A 305 9.25 -14.91 -4.96
CA THR A 305 8.48 -15.91 -5.68
C THR A 305 6.99 -15.67 -5.50
N PRO A 306 6.17 -15.77 -6.57
CA PRO A 306 4.74 -15.62 -6.46
C PRO A 306 4.13 -16.66 -5.52
N TRP A 307 3.07 -16.27 -4.83
CA TRP A 307 2.27 -17.23 -4.07
C TRP A 307 1.38 -18.04 -5.03
N MET A 308 1.73 -19.31 -5.23
CA MET A 308 1.00 -20.25 -6.09
C MET A 308 0.71 -19.65 -7.48
N ASN A 309 -0.51 -19.81 -7.99
CA ASN A 309 -0.97 -19.28 -9.27
C ASN A 309 -1.70 -17.94 -9.15
N MET A 310 -1.46 -17.16 -8.08
CA MET A 310 -2.04 -15.82 -7.93
C MET A 310 -1.78 -14.86 -9.12
N PRO A 311 -0.61 -14.93 -9.81
CA PRO A 311 -0.41 -14.17 -11.05
C PRO A 311 -1.47 -14.43 -12.12
N GLU A 312 -1.95 -15.67 -12.24
CA GLU A 312 -2.96 -16.05 -13.22
C GLU A 312 -4.32 -15.41 -12.90
N ILE A 313 -4.70 -15.35 -11.61
CA ILE A 313 -5.92 -14.69 -11.15
C ILE A 313 -5.92 -13.21 -11.54
N TYR A 314 -4.81 -12.52 -11.26
CA TYR A 314 -4.68 -11.08 -11.55
C TYR A 314 -4.61 -10.81 -13.05
N ALA A 315 -3.88 -11.64 -13.81
CA ALA A 315 -3.84 -11.53 -15.26
C ALA A 315 -5.23 -11.78 -15.89
N ASN A 316 -6.01 -12.72 -15.35
CA ASN A 316 -7.38 -12.94 -15.79
C ASN A 316 -8.27 -11.73 -15.51
N TRP A 317 -8.26 -11.21 -14.28
CA TRP A 317 -9.04 -10.01 -13.93
C TRP A 317 -8.68 -8.80 -14.77
N SER A 318 -7.38 -8.59 -15.04
CA SER A 318 -6.94 -7.54 -15.97
C SER A 318 -7.60 -7.73 -17.33
N ARG A 319 -7.47 -8.92 -17.95
CA ARG A 319 -8.03 -9.16 -19.29
C ARG A 319 -9.56 -9.12 -19.35
N SER A 320 -10.25 -9.52 -18.28
CA SER A 320 -11.71 -9.71 -18.30
C SER A 320 -12.50 -8.48 -17.87
N ILE A 321 -11.90 -7.51 -17.17
CA ILE A 321 -12.59 -6.34 -16.61
C ILE A 321 -12.03 -5.06 -17.26
N PRO A 322 -12.72 -4.43 -18.23
CA PRO A 322 -12.14 -3.35 -19.03
C PRO A 322 -11.70 -2.10 -18.23
N ASP A 323 -12.47 -1.67 -17.24
CA ASP A 323 -12.26 -0.44 -16.47
C ASP A 323 -11.46 -0.66 -15.17
N PHE A 324 -10.65 -1.72 -15.15
CA PHE A 324 -9.93 -2.21 -13.98
C PHE A 324 -8.54 -1.59 -13.82
N HIS A 325 -8.19 -1.23 -12.58
CA HIS A 325 -6.86 -0.73 -12.23
C HIS A 325 -6.28 -1.49 -11.03
N PHE A 326 -4.97 -1.68 -11.01
CA PHE A 326 -4.27 -2.29 -9.88
C PHE A 326 -3.53 -1.22 -9.09
N HIS A 327 -3.68 -1.27 -7.78
CA HIS A 327 -2.95 -0.45 -6.83
C HIS A 327 -2.29 -1.36 -5.80
N TYR A 328 -0.97 -1.35 -5.74
CA TYR A 328 -0.20 -2.17 -4.82
C TYR A 328 0.17 -1.34 -3.59
N LEU A 329 -0.15 -1.83 -2.40
CA LEU A 329 0.04 -1.09 -1.16
C LEU A 329 0.85 -1.95 -0.19
N THR A 330 2.02 -1.46 0.20
CA THR A 330 2.83 -2.08 1.26
C THR A 330 3.18 -1.05 2.33
N THR A 331 3.33 -1.51 3.58
CA THR A 331 3.87 -0.69 4.68
C THR A 331 5.38 -0.84 4.85
N THR A 332 6.04 -1.49 3.89
CA THR A 332 7.50 -1.53 3.76
C THR A 332 8.06 -0.13 3.48
N PRO A 333 9.14 0.30 4.17
CA PRO A 333 9.78 1.60 3.94
C PRO A 333 10.18 1.80 2.48
N GLU A 334 9.92 2.97 1.93
CA GLU A 334 10.10 3.22 0.50
C GLU A 334 11.52 2.95 -0.02
N GLN A 335 12.57 3.12 0.79
CA GLN A 335 13.95 2.89 0.31
C GLN A 335 14.17 1.47 -0.24
N VAL A 336 13.51 0.47 0.35
CA VAL A 336 13.66 -0.96 -0.01
C VAL A 336 12.57 -1.46 -0.97
N THR A 337 11.82 -0.55 -1.61
CA THR A 337 10.66 -0.92 -2.45
C THR A 337 11.00 -1.14 -3.91
N ARG A 338 12.24 -0.90 -4.35
CA ARG A 338 12.68 -1.17 -5.73
C ARG A 338 12.55 -2.65 -6.08
N ASN A 339 12.99 -3.54 -5.20
CA ASN A 339 12.83 -4.99 -5.39
C ASN A 339 11.36 -5.43 -5.41
N TYR A 340 10.50 -4.77 -4.62
CA TYR A 340 9.05 -5.03 -4.65
C TYR A 340 8.45 -4.64 -6.00
N MET A 341 8.76 -3.43 -6.48
CA MET A 341 8.28 -2.95 -7.78
C MET A 341 8.78 -3.81 -8.94
N ASP A 342 10.07 -4.18 -8.93
CA ASP A 342 10.65 -5.07 -9.94
C ASP A 342 9.96 -6.42 -9.98
N PHE A 343 9.78 -7.07 -8.83
CA PHE A 343 9.06 -8.35 -8.73
C PHE A 343 7.61 -8.23 -9.22
N ILE A 344 6.88 -7.22 -8.74
CA ILE A 344 5.48 -7.03 -9.10
C ILE A 344 5.34 -6.80 -10.60
N TYR A 345 6.12 -5.91 -11.20
CA TYR A 345 5.99 -5.63 -12.63
C TYR A 345 6.53 -6.76 -13.52
N LYS A 346 7.37 -7.67 -13.00
CA LYS A 346 7.75 -8.90 -13.70
C LYS A 346 6.71 -10.02 -13.60
N THR A 347 5.72 -9.90 -12.70
CA THR A 347 4.87 -11.05 -12.32
C THR A 347 3.37 -10.75 -12.41
N TYR A 348 2.96 -9.50 -12.18
CA TYR A 348 1.58 -9.05 -12.05
C TYR A 348 1.29 -7.87 -13.01
N PRO A 349 0.00 -7.59 -13.29
CA PRO A 349 -0.37 -6.46 -14.14
C PRO A 349 0.16 -5.12 -13.61
N GLY A 350 0.44 -4.20 -14.53
CA GLY A 350 0.83 -2.85 -14.19
C GLY A 350 -0.13 -2.10 -13.28
N GLY A 351 0.41 -1.32 -12.35
CA GLY A 351 -0.41 -0.60 -11.38
C GLY A 351 0.36 0.51 -10.68
N SER A 352 -0.38 1.35 -9.96
CA SER A 352 0.22 2.36 -9.09
C SER A 352 0.63 1.73 -7.75
N PHE A 353 1.49 2.41 -7.00
CA PHE A 353 2.04 1.96 -5.74
C PHE A 353 1.82 2.97 -4.61
N ASP A 354 1.50 2.46 -3.43
CA ASP A 354 1.73 3.16 -2.17
C ASP A 354 2.65 2.33 -1.27
N THR A 355 3.57 3.05 -0.63
CA THR A 355 4.64 2.50 0.21
C THR A 355 4.73 3.36 1.47
N ARG A 356 5.38 2.84 2.52
CA ARG A 356 5.56 3.61 3.76
C ARG A 356 6.51 4.80 3.50
N PRO A 357 6.06 6.06 3.66
CA PRO A 357 6.92 7.24 3.54
C PRO A 357 7.97 7.27 4.65
N LEU A 358 9.08 7.96 4.41
CA LEU A 358 10.11 8.20 5.41
C LEU A 358 9.68 9.22 6.47
N ASN A 359 9.17 10.38 6.03
CA ASN A 359 8.63 11.41 6.90
C ASN A 359 7.15 11.17 7.22
N PHE A 360 6.83 11.20 8.52
CA PHE A 360 5.47 11.33 9.03
C PHE A 360 5.34 12.70 9.68
N SER A 361 4.84 13.68 8.93
CA SER A 361 4.52 15.00 9.48
C SER A 361 3.37 14.94 10.50
N ASP A 362 2.63 13.82 10.51
CA ASP A 362 1.50 13.53 11.37
C ASP A 362 1.72 12.22 12.15
N VAL A 363 1.76 12.33 13.48
CA VAL A 363 1.94 11.20 14.40
C VAL A 363 0.83 10.15 14.25
N SER A 364 -0.39 10.57 13.85
CA SER A 364 -1.49 9.64 13.57
C SER A 364 -1.24 8.79 12.32
N ALA A 365 -0.58 9.37 11.30
CA ALA A 365 -0.15 8.65 10.12
C ALA A 365 0.96 7.64 10.45
N THR A 366 1.85 7.94 11.42
CA THR A 366 2.87 6.99 11.89
C THR A 366 2.25 5.75 12.57
N LEU A 367 1.14 5.93 13.29
CA LEU A 367 0.51 4.86 14.08
C LEU A 367 -0.46 3.99 13.27
N ALA A 368 -0.95 4.48 12.12
CA ALA A 368 -1.91 3.77 11.27
C ALA A 368 -1.61 3.99 9.77
N ILE A 369 -0.36 3.73 9.37
CA ILE A 369 0.18 4.02 8.03
C ILE A 369 -0.71 3.48 6.91
N ARG A 370 -1.13 2.21 7.01
CA ARG A 370 -2.01 1.59 6.01
C ARG A 370 -3.34 2.33 5.89
N LYS A 371 -3.98 2.67 7.01
CA LYS A 371 -5.23 3.43 7.00
C LYS A 371 -5.02 4.80 6.35
N PHE A 372 -3.91 5.48 6.65
CA PHE A 372 -3.59 6.78 6.05
C PHE A 372 -3.46 6.69 4.52
N LEU A 373 -2.74 5.68 4.01
CA LEU A 373 -2.59 5.44 2.56
C LEU A 373 -3.93 5.07 1.90
N LEU A 374 -4.70 4.18 2.51
CA LEU A 374 -6.05 3.81 2.04
C LEU A 374 -6.99 5.02 2.00
N THR A 375 -7.01 5.84 3.06
CA THR A 375 -7.83 7.06 3.12
C THR A 375 -7.51 7.99 1.96
N LYS A 376 -6.23 8.20 1.66
CA LYS A 376 -5.79 9.06 0.55
C LYS A 376 -6.32 8.59 -0.80
N VAL A 377 -6.20 7.30 -1.12
CA VAL A 377 -6.68 6.76 -2.41
C VAL A 377 -8.21 6.72 -2.50
N PHE A 378 -8.92 6.39 -1.43
CA PHE A 378 -10.39 6.43 -1.38
C PHE A 378 -10.93 7.86 -1.55
N GLN A 379 -10.32 8.84 -0.90
CA GLN A 379 -10.69 10.25 -1.05
C GLN A 379 -10.34 10.79 -2.44
N THR A 380 -9.29 10.25 -3.08
CA THR A 380 -8.94 10.63 -4.46
C THR A 380 -10.00 10.17 -5.45
N TYR A 381 -10.63 9.02 -5.22
CA TYR A 381 -11.60 8.44 -6.15
C TYR A 381 -12.98 8.20 -5.51
N PRO A 382 -13.75 9.26 -5.18
CA PRO A 382 -14.98 9.13 -4.41
C PRO A 382 -16.08 8.33 -5.13
N GLN A 383 -16.00 8.19 -6.45
CA GLN A 383 -16.96 7.46 -7.29
C GLN A 383 -16.47 6.10 -7.76
N ARG A 384 -15.24 5.72 -7.42
CA ARG A 384 -14.64 4.44 -7.81
C ARG A 384 -14.91 3.40 -6.74
N LYS A 385 -15.02 2.15 -7.18
CA LYS A 385 -15.17 1.00 -6.30
C LYS A 385 -13.82 0.34 -6.05
N PHE A 386 -13.65 -0.27 -4.89
CA PHE A 386 -12.42 -0.91 -4.47
C PHE A 386 -12.63 -2.36 -4.07
N ILE A 387 -11.75 -3.23 -4.55
CA ILE A 387 -11.58 -4.59 -4.03
C ILE A 387 -10.30 -4.58 -3.19
N LEU A 388 -10.39 -5.01 -1.93
CA LEU A 388 -9.25 -5.06 -1.03
C LEU A 388 -8.74 -6.50 -0.93
N VAL A 389 -7.46 -6.74 -1.20
CA VAL A 389 -6.87 -8.09 -1.23
C VAL A 389 -5.64 -8.14 -0.32
N ALA A 390 -5.63 -9.04 0.65
CA ALA A 390 -4.52 -9.19 1.60
C ALA A 390 -4.55 -10.57 2.27
N ASP A 391 -3.82 -10.74 3.36
CA ASP A 391 -3.75 -11.97 4.14
C ASP A 391 -4.04 -11.72 5.63
N THR A 392 -4.22 -12.80 6.40
CA THR A 392 -4.55 -12.73 7.83
C THR A 392 -3.37 -12.53 8.76
N SER A 393 -2.13 -12.75 8.29
CA SER A 393 -0.93 -12.60 9.13
C SER A 393 -0.53 -11.14 9.35
N ASN A 394 -1.12 -10.21 8.60
CA ASN A 394 -0.89 -8.78 8.76
C ASN A 394 -1.98 -8.11 9.61
N ALA A 395 -1.65 -7.71 10.83
CA ALA A 395 -2.63 -7.20 11.79
C ALA A 395 -3.25 -5.85 11.38
N ASP A 396 -2.50 -4.99 10.67
CA ASP A 396 -3.00 -3.70 10.24
C ASP A 396 -4.06 -3.82 9.14
N VAL A 397 -4.00 -4.83 8.28
CA VAL A 397 -5.03 -5.23 7.31
C VAL A 397 -6.34 -5.54 8.02
N MET A 398 -6.24 -6.42 9.02
CA MET A 398 -7.39 -6.93 9.76
C MET A 398 -8.17 -5.82 10.48
N LYS A 399 -7.50 -4.71 10.81
CA LYS A 399 -8.11 -3.48 11.33
C LYS A 399 -8.57 -2.55 10.20
N ALA A 400 -7.67 -2.16 9.30
CA ALA A 400 -7.91 -1.07 8.36
C ALA A 400 -8.96 -1.43 7.29
N TYR A 401 -8.95 -2.65 6.74
CA TYR A 401 -9.85 -3.00 5.65
C TYR A 401 -11.34 -2.97 6.04
N PRO A 402 -11.77 -3.60 7.14
CA PRO A 402 -13.17 -3.48 7.55
C PRO A 402 -13.54 -2.05 7.97
N GLU A 403 -12.60 -1.30 8.54
CA GLU A 403 -12.80 0.12 8.88
C GLU A 403 -13.04 0.98 7.64
N MET A 404 -12.27 0.79 6.56
CA MET A 404 -12.48 1.48 5.28
C MET A 404 -13.87 1.19 4.70
N ALA A 405 -14.37 -0.04 4.80
CA ALA A 405 -15.71 -0.40 4.33
C ALA A 405 -16.83 0.29 5.13
N ILE A 406 -16.58 0.59 6.41
CA ILE A 406 -17.51 1.33 7.28
C ILE A 406 -17.43 2.84 7.03
N GLU A 407 -16.23 3.40 6.91
CA GLU A 407 -16.00 4.84 6.75
C GLU A 407 -16.35 5.34 5.34
N PHE A 408 -16.20 4.49 4.32
CA PHE A 408 -16.48 4.81 2.91
C PHE A 408 -17.59 3.90 2.37
N PRO A 409 -18.83 4.03 2.88
CA PRO A 409 -19.92 3.13 2.55
C PRO A 409 -20.19 3.15 1.04
N GLY A 410 -20.25 1.96 0.46
CA GLY A 410 -20.47 1.78 -0.96
C GLY A 410 -19.22 1.95 -1.83
N GLN A 411 -18.05 2.35 -1.34
CA GLN A 411 -16.83 2.30 -2.15
C GLN A 411 -16.17 0.92 -2.12
N VAL A 412 -16.21 0.19 -1.00
CA VAL A 412 -15.67 -1.18 -0.95
C VAL A 412 -16.66 -2.16 -1.57
N GLN A 413 -16.24 -2.82 -2.65
CA GLN A 413 -17.00 -3.85 -3.35
C GLN A 413 -16.82 -5.22 -2.69
N CYS A 414 -15.57 -5.65 -2.51
CA CYS A 414 -15.21 -6.93 -1.92
C CYS A 414 -13.96 -6.80 -1.04
N ILE A 415 -13.85 -7.64 0.00
CA ILE A 415 -12.63 -7.83 0.79
C ILE A 415 -12.22 -9.30 0.72
N PHE A 416 -11.05 -9.59 0.15
CA PHE A 416 -10.50 -10.94 0.03
C PHE A 416 -9.28 -11.08 0.94
N LEU A 417 -9.33 -12.04 1.87
CA LEU A 417 -8.27 -12.30 2.83
C LEU A 417 -7.77 -13.74 2.70
N ARG A 418 -6.51 -13.94 2.32
CA ARG A 418 -5.87 -15.25 2.42
C ARG A 418 -5.77 -15.63 3.89
N ASN A 419 -6.35 -16.77 4.26
CA ASN A 419 -6.24 -17.34 5.59
C ASN A 419 -4.93 -18.15 5.71
N THR A 420 -3.85 -17.46 6.06
CA THR A 420 -2.50 -18.04 6.28
C THR A 420 -2.54 -19.11 7.37
N SER A 421 -3.26 -18.87 8.47
CA SER A 421 -3.40 -19.85 9.56
C SER A 421 -4.04 -21.18 9.14
N ALA A 422 -4.82 -21.18 8.06
CA ALA A 422 -5.48 -22.37 7.51
C ALA A 422 -4.64 -23.09 6.43
N THR A 423 -3.63 -22.44 5.87
CA THR A 423 -2.85 -22.93 4.73
C THR A 423 -1.39 -23.19 5.07
N ASP A 424 -0.86 -22.45 6.04
CA ASP A 424 0.53 -22.49 6.45
C ASP A 424 0.64 -23.00 7.89
N SER A 425 1.10 -24.25 8.04
CA SER A 425 1.22 -24.87 9.36
C SER A 425 2.17 -24.13 10.31
N GLY A 426 3.10 -23.33 9.76
CA GLY A 426 4.01 -22.47 10.50
C GLY A 426 3.36 -21.20 11.04
N ASP A 427 2.19 -20.80 10.54
CA ASP A 427 1.47 -19.64 11.05
C ASP A 427 0.73 -19.99 12.35
N LYS A 428 1.04 -19.22 13.38
CA LYS A 428 0.46 -19.30 14.74
C LYS A 428 0.05 -17.92 15.24
N PHE A 429 0.09 -16.92 14.36
CA PHE A 429 -0.22 -15.54 14.71
C PHE A 429 -1.74 -15.40 14.81
N PRO A 430 -2.25 -14.98 15.97
CA PRO A 430 -3.67 -14.70 16.09
C PRO A 430 -4.02 -13.44 15.30
N TYR A 431 -5.23 -13.42 14.76
CA TYR A 431 -5.79 -12.27 14.06
C TYR A 431 -7.19 -11.95 14.59
N ASP A 432 -7.52 -10.67 14.68
CA ASP A 432 -8.83 -10.22 15.17
C ASP A 432 -9.81 -10.03 14.00
N THR A 433 -10.99 -10.62 14.13
CA THR A 433 -12.09 -10.49 13.15
C THR A 433 -13.22 -9.58 13.64
N SER A 434 -13.09 -8.95 14.81
CA SER A 434 -14.13 -8.11 15.40
C SER A 434 -14.57 -6.94 14.51
N GLY A 435 -13.64 -6.38 13.71
CA GLY A 435 -13.91 -5.30 12.75
C GLY A 435 -14.95 -5.67 11.68
N PHE A 436 -15.07 -6.96 11.35
CA PHE A 436 -15.99 -7.45 10.33
C PHE A 436 -17.44 -7.57 10.83
N LYS A 437 -17.69 -7.43 12.15
CA LYS A 437 -19.01 -7.66 12.77
C LYS A 437 -20.12 -6.78 12.20
N LYS A 438 -19.77 -5.59 11.70
CA LYS A 438 -20.72 -4.61 11.16
C LYS A 438 -20.89 -4.73 9.64
N LEU A 439 -20.13 -5.61 8.98
CA LEU A 439 -20.18 -5.80 7.54
C LEU A 439 -21.15 -6.92 7.16
N ASP A 440 -21.77 -6.81 5.99
CA ASP A 440 -22.50 -7.92 5.39
C ASP A 440 -21.52 -9.05 5.04
N ASN A 441 -21.80 -10.27 5.48
CA ASN A 441 -20.96 -11.44 5.25
C ASN A 441 -20.81 -11.81 3.76
N LYS A 442 -21.62 -11.21 2.89
CA LYS A 442 -21.50 -11.32 1.43
C LYS A 442 -20.43 -10.42 0.82
N THR A 443 -19.86 -9.48 1.58
CA THR A 443 -18.88 -8.49 1.07
C THR A 443 -17.43 -8.86 1.37
N TYR A 444 -17.18 -9.93 2.13
CA TYR A 444 -15.83 -10.39 2.44
C TYR A 444 -15.71 -11.91 2.41
N MET A 445 -14.52 -12.40 2.07
CA MET A 445 -14.21 -13.83 2.05
C MET A 445 -12.80 -14.10 2.55
N PHE A 446 -12.71 -14.99 3.53
CA PHE A 446 -11.47 -15.63 3.94
C PHE A 446 -11.25 -16.87 3.07
N PHE A 447 -10.29 -16.79 2.16
CA PHE A 447 -9.99 -17.85 1.19
C PHE A 447 -8.67 -18.54 1.51
N LYS A 448 -8.42 -19.70 0.92
CA LYS A 448 -7.25 -20.55 1.25
C LYS A 448 -6.24 -20.58 0.13
N VAL A 449 -6.68 -20.65 -1.12
CA VAL A 449 -5.80 -20.74 -2.30
C VAL A 449 -6.29 -19.79 -3.39
N PRO A 450 -5.45 -19.31 -4.33
CA PRO A 450 -5.88 -18.37 -5.35
C PRO A 450 -7.10 -18.86 -6.17
N ASP A 451 -7.20 -20.17 -6.39
CA ASP A 451 -8.31 -20.79 -7.12
C ASP A 451 -9.68 -20.58 -6.47
N ASP A 452 -9.74 -20.29 -5.18
CA ASP A 452 -10.96 -19.92 -4.48
C ASP A 452 -11.58 -18.62 -5.02
N LEU A 453 -10.77 -17.76 -5.65
CA LEU A 453 -11.19 -16.49 -6.27
C LEU A 453 -11.69 -16.66 -7.72
N ARG A 454 -11.50 -17.85 -8.33
CA ARG A 454 -11.88 -18.08 -9.74
C ARG A 454 -13.40 -18.08 -9.90
N GLY A 455 -13.86 -17.48 -11.00
CA GLY A 455 -15.26 -17.50 -11.40
C GLY A 455 -16.18 -16.59 -10.57
N LEU A 456 -15.64 -15.79 -9.65
CA LEU A 456 -16.42 -14.77 -8.93
C LEU A 456 -16.76 -13.60 -9.85
N ASP A 457 -18.04 -13.26 -9.95
CA ASP A 457 -18.50 -11.99 -10.56
C ASP A 457 -18.28 -10.82 -9.59
N VAL A 458 -17.03 -10.42 -9.43
CA VAL A 458 -16.66 -9.32 -8.52
C VAL A 458 -17.21 -7.96 -8.97
N VAL A 459 -17.54 -7.81 -10.26
CA VAL A 459 -18.17 -6.59 -10.80
C VAL A 459 -19.65 -6.53 -10.40
N GLY A 460 -20.35 -7.66 -10.47
CA GLY A 460 -21.72 -7.82 -9.95
C GLY A 460 -21.83 -7.93 -8.42
N GLY A 461 -20.70 -7.90 -7.71
CA GLY A 461 -20.62 -7.95 -6.25
C GLY A 461 -20.69 -9.33 -5.62
N GLN A 462 -20.40 -10.38 -6.39
CA GLN A 462 -20.21 -11.73 -5.86
C GLN A 462 -18.83 -11.83 -5.20
N CYS A 463 -18.75 -11.54 -3.90
CA CYS A 463 -17.49 -11.58 -3.15
C CYS A 463 -17.27 -12.88 -2.37
N VAL A 464 -18.17 -13.85 -2.45
CA VAL A 464 -18.07 -15.11 -1.69
C VAL A 464 -18.24 -16.29 -2.63
N ASN A 465 -17.27 -17.20 -2.58
CA ASN A 465 -17.40 -18.53 -3.15
C ASN A 465 -18.19 -19.41 -2.19
N SER A 466 -19.40 -19.83 -2.59
CA SER A 466 -20.31 -20.58 -1.74
C SER A 466 -19.81 -21.99 -1.39
N SER A 467 -18.79 -22.51 -2.08
CA SER A 467 -18.15 -23.78 -1.71
C SER A 467 -17.27 -23.67 -0.47
N LEU A 468 -16.95 -22.46 -0.01
CA LEU A 468 -16.06 -22.22 1.13
C LEU A 468 -16.86 -21.89 2.39
N VAL A 469 -16.66 -22.72 3.42
CA VAL A 469 -17.21 -22.45 4.75
C VAL A 469 -16.44 -21.30 5.40
N GLN A 470 -17.14 -20.18 5.63
CA GLN A 470 -16.63 -19.02 6.34
C GLN A 470 -16.84 -19.20 7.86
N ASN A 471 -15.75 -19.34 8.62
CA ASN A 471 -15.76 -19.44 10.07
C ASN A 471 -15.23 -18.16 10.69
N VAL A 472 -16.08 -17.14 10.80
CA VAL A 472 -15.74 -15.83 11.37
C VAL A 472 -16.49 -15.65 12.69
N THR A 473 -15.75 -15.61 13.79
CA THR A 473 -16.31 -15.51 15.15
C THR A 473 -16.50 -14.07 15.63
N PHE A 474 -15.99 -13.08 14.88
CA PHE A 474 -15.94 -11.68 15.29
C PHE A 474 -15.17 -11.46 16.61
N SER A 475 -14.12 -12.26 16.78
CA SER A 475 -13.16 -12.22 17.88
C SER A 475 -11.77 -12.56 17.34
N THR A 476 -10.78 -12.59 18.23
CA THR A 476 -9.47 -13.17 17.94
C THR A 476 -9.59 -14.64 17.54
N GLN A 477 -9.01 -15.02 16.40
CA GLN A 477 -8.91 -16.37 15.85
C GLN A 477 -7.45 -16.70 15.51
N GLY A 478 -7.17 -17.92 15.02
CA GLY A 478 -5.80 -18.32 14.67
C GLY A 478 -4.92 -18.73 15.87
N LEU A 479 -5.51 -18.84 17.07
CA LEU A 479 -4.78 -19.23 18.28
C LEU A 479 -4.18 -20.64 18.16
N PRO A 480 -2.96 -20.86 18.70
CA PRO A 480 -2.35 -22.18 18.79
C PRO A 480 -3.32 -23.22 19.38
N PHE A 481 -3.29 -24.44 18.82
CA PHE A 481 -4.10 -25.58 19.29
C PHE A 481 -5.63 -25.37 19.28
N GLY A 482 -6.14 -24.39 18.54
CA GLY A 482 -7.59 -24.21 18.34
C GLY A 482 -8.33 -23.66 19.57
N LEU A 483 -7.61 -23.01 20.49
CA LEU A 483 -8.16 -22.45 21.73
C LEU A 483 -9.19 -21.33 21.51
N GLY A 484 -9.29 -20.77 20.30
CA GLY A 484 -10.32 -19.79 19.93
C GLY A 484 -11.74 -20.37 19.77
N LYS A 485 -11.92 -21.70 19.86
CA LYS A 485 -13.22 -22.36 19.61
C LYS A 485 -14.20 -22.36 20.79
N LYS A 486 -13.90 -21.74 21.94
CA LYS A 486 -14.84 -21.67 23.06
C LYS A 486 -15.00 -20.24 23.55
N GLY A 487 -16.24 -19.75 23.46
CA GLY A 487 -16.62 -18.38 23.73
C GLY A 487 -16.37 -17.93 25.15
N ALA A 488 -16.39 -16.60 25.31
CA ALA A 488 -16.45 -15.87 26.57
C ALA A 488 -17.78 -16.07 27.34
N ALA A 489 -18.35 -17.27 27.30
CA ALA A 489 -19.55 -17.65 28.03
C ALA A 489 -19.34 -19.04 28.64
N GLY A 490 -18.72 -19.05 29.81
CA GLY A 490 -18.45 -20.25 30.58
C GLY A 490 -17.47 -19.96 31.70
N ARG A 491 -17.95 -19.29 32.76
CA ARG A 491 -17.32 -19.46 34.07
C ARG A 491 -17.34 -20.96 34.37
N VAL A 492 -16.17 -21.59 34.37
CA VAL A 492 -15.98 -22.91 34.96
C VAL A 492 -15.10 -22.71 36.17
N GLU A 493 -15.78 -22.51 37.31
CA GLU A 493 -15.30 -22.96 38.61
C GLU A 493 -14.93 -24.46 38.51
N TRP A 494 -13.90 -24.86 39.26
CA TRP A 494 -13.26 -26.20 39.36
C TRP A 494 -12.08 -26.37 38.38
N TRP A 495 -10.81 -26.47 38.76
CA TRP A 495 -10.21 -27.21 39.89
C TRP A 495 -9.06 -26.41 40.55
N SER A 496 -9.28 -25.99 41.79
CA SER A 496 -8.24 -25.68 42.76
C SER A 496 -8.05 -26.90 43.67
N ALA A 497 -7.32 -27.93 43.23
CA ALA A 497 -6.77 -29.00 44.09
C ALA A 497 -6.02 -30.05 43.25
N ALA A 498 -4.83 -29.71 42.75
CA ALA A 498 -3.74 -30.68 42.46
C ALA A 498 -2.60 -29.97 41.72
N PHE A 499 -1.81 -29.15 42.41
CA PHE A 499 -0.38 -28.96 42.12
C PHE A 499 0.25 -28.12 43.26
N TRP A 500 0.27 -28.70 44.46
CA TRP A 500 1.00 -28.18 45.62
C TRP A 500 2.00 -29.19 46.19
N LEU A 501 2.45 -30.15 45.38
CA LEU A 501 3.48 -31.10 45.80
C LEU A 501 4.49 -31.29 44.67
N VAL A 502 5.77 -31.23 45.05
CA VAL A 502 7.01 -31.41 44.26
C VAL A 502 7.63 -30.13 43.66
N VAL A 503 8.11 -29.21 44.52
CA VAL A 503 9.48 -28.59 44.43
C VAL A 503 9.98 -28.11 45.82
N ALA A 504 9.70 -28.84 46.91
CA ALA A 504 10.29 -28.49 48.21
C ALA A 504 10.61 -29.74 49.04
N ALA A 505 11.57 -30.53 48.58
CA ALA A 505 12.35 -31.45 49.42
C ALA A 505 13.54 -31.97 48.61
N GLY A 506 14.77 -31.69 49.04
CA GLY A 506 15.95 -32.38 48.52
C GLY A 506 17.24 -31.57 48.37
N VAL A 507 17.61 -30.73 49.35
CA VAL A 507 19.03 -30.45 49.58
C VAL A 507 19.38 -30.93 50.99
N PHE A 508 20.47 -31.70 51.06
CA PHE A 508 21.29 -32.16 52.21
C PHE A 508 21.13 -33.59 52.76
N GLY A 509 22.21 -34.36 52.55
CA GLY A 509 22.80 -35.37 53.44
C GLY A 509 22.72 -36.80 52.89
N MET A 510 23.78 -37.62 52.77
CA MET A 510 25.20 -37.56 53.13
C MET A 510 25.87 -38.80 52.48
N LEU A 511 26.95 -38.61 51.71
CA LEU A 511 28.22 -39.36 51.71
C LEU A 511 29.07 -38.94 50.51
#